data_AF-Q8MS92-F1
#
_entry.id   AF-Q8MS92-F1
#
_cell.length_a   1.000
_cell.length_b   1.000
_cell.length_c   1.000
_cell.angle_alpha   90.00
_cell.angle_beta   90.00
_cell.angle_gamma   90.00
#
_symmetry.space_group_name_H-M   'P 1'
#
loop_
_entity.id
_entity.type
_entity.pdbx_description
1 polymer ?
#
loop_
_entity_poly.entity_id
_entity_poly.type
_entity_poly.pdbx_seq_one_letter_code
_entity_poly.pdbx_strand_id
1 'polypeptide(L)'
;MWLRIMFLLLLAHCLTALPAPEFDDHNSKTWSAEEACSEVTTTTIMENQADPTCRTYVYCYVVNGSVLSLIKSCKVNQYFDPNLKMCRSEVPDECSAMAPTN
;
A
#
# COMPACT_ATOMS: atom_id res chain seq x y z
N MET A 1 5.34 -2.93 -54.92
CA MET A 1 4.56 -1.84 -54.28
C MET A 1 3.67 -2.34 -53.14
N TRP A 2 3.10 -3.54 -53.22
CA TRP A 2 2.20 -4.12 -52.19
C TRP A 2 2.81 -4.36 -50.81
N LEU A 3 4.09 -4.75 -50.72
CA LEU A 3 4.75 -5.00 -49.43
C LEU A 3 4.78 -3.76 -48.52
N ARG A 4 4.91 -2.56 -49.10
CA ARG A 4 4.93 -1.31 -48.33
C ARG A 4 3.54 -0.96 -47.79
N ILE A 5 2.48 -1.29 -48.52
CA ILE A 5 1.10 -1.06 -48.09
C ILE A 5 0.74 -1.97 -46.92
N MET A 6 1.18 -3.23 -46.93
CA MET A 6 1.03 -4.14 -45.78
C MET A 6 1.78 -3.63 -44.55
N PHE A 7 3.01 -3.14 -44.72
CA PHE A 7 3.80 -2.59 -43.60
C PHE A 7 3.16 -1.33 -42.99
N LEU A 8 2.57 -0.46 -43.83
CA LEU A 8 1.84 0.72 -43.39
C LEU A 8 0.55 0.35 -42.65
N LEU A 9 -0.19 -0.66 -43.12
CA LEU A 9 -1.37 -1.17 -42.42
C LEU A 9 -1.00 -1.80 -41.07
N LEU A 10 0.13 -2.50 -40.97
CA LEU A 10 0.59 -3.09 -39.71
C LEU A 10 1.01 -2.01 -38.70
N LEU A 11 1.71 -0.96 -39.16
CA LEU A 11 2.06 0.21 -38.34
C LEU A 11 0.82 0.99 -37.89
N ALA A 12 -0.20 1.12 -38.75
CA ALA A 12 -1.46 1.76 -38.40
C ALA A 12 -2.24 0.95 -37.35
N HIS A 13 -2.22 -0.37 -37.40
CA HIS A 13 -2.83 -1.21 -36.37
C HIS A 13 -2.10 -1.11 -35.02
N CYS A 14 -0.76 -0.96 -35.00
CA CYS A 14 -0.04 -0.72 -33.75
C CYS A 14 -0.45 0.61 -33.08
N LEU A 15 -0.82 1.64 -33.84
CA LEU A 15 -1.31 2.91 -33.28
C LEU A 15 -2.71 2.79 -32.64
N THR A 16 -3.48 1.76 -32.97
CA THR A 16 -4.81 1.53 -32.35
C THR A 16 -4.75 0.71 -31.06
N ALA A 17 -3.60 0.11 -30.73
CA ALA A 17 -3.40 -0.60 -29.46
C ALA A 17 -3.06 0.37 -28.31
N LEU A 18 -3.71 1.54 -28.29
CA LEU A 18 -3.63 2.44 -27.16
C LEU A 18 -4.20 1.69 -25.95
N PRO A 19 -3.44 1.54 -24.84
CA PRO A 19 -3.99 0.95 -23.64
C PRO A 19 -5.26 1.72 -23.27
N ALA A 20 -6.33 0.98 -22.98
CA ALA A 20 -7.54 1.57 -22.43
C ALA A 20 -7.13 2.50 -21.28
N PRO A 21 -7.72 3.71 -21.17
CA PRO A 21 -7.49 4.53 -19.99
C PRO A 21 -7.84 3.65 -18.79
N GLU A 22 -6.83 3.25 -18.03
CA GLU A 22 -7.03 2.70 -16.71
C GLU A 22 -7.87 3.75 -15.99
N PHE A 23 -9.05 3.33 -15.54
CA PHE A 23 -9.91 4.15 -14.72
C PHE A 23 -9.18 4.34 -13.41
N ASP A 24 -8.24 5.28 -13.42
CA ASP A 24 -7.51 5.74 -12.27
C ASP A 24 -8.58 6.32 -11.36
N ASP A 25 -8.92 5.56 -10.29
CA ASP A 25 -9.72 6.04 -9.16
C ASP A 25 -8.90 7.08 -8.38
N HIS A 26 -8.44 8.11 -9.09
CA HIS A 26 -7.49 9.12 -8.65
C HIS A 26 -8.14 10.12 -7.67
N ASN A 27 -9.32 9.79 -7.15
CA ASN A 27 -10.04 10.55 -6.14
C ASN A 27 -10.51 9.69 -4.94
N SER A 28 -10.14 8.42 -4.88
CA SER A 28 -10.26 7.58 -3.68
C SER A 28 -8.90 6.92 -3.44
N LYS A 29 -7.90 7.75 -3.14
CA LYS A 29 -6.58 7.24 -2.74
C LYS A 29 -6.71 6.61 -1.36
N THR A 30 -7.11 5.35 -1.35
CA THR A 30 -7.16 4.51 -0.17
C THR A 30 -5.72 4.35 0.31
N TRP A 31 -5.48 4.64 1.59
CA TRP A 31 -4.16 4.46 2.19
C TRP A 31 -3.62 3.05 1.94
N SER A 32 -2.32 2.92 1.66
CA SER A 32 -1.64 1.63 1.53
C SER A 32 -0.32 1.62 2.28
N ALA A 33 0.11 0.44 2.73
CA ALA A 33 1.36 0.28 3.44
C ALA A 33 2.58 0.48 2.53
N GLU A 34 2.46 0.07 1.26
CA GLU A 34 3.46 0.28 0.21
C GLU A 34 3.76 1.76 0.03
N GLU A 35 2.71 2.57 -0.09
CA GLU A 35 2.87 4.02 -0.22
C GLU A 35 3.42 4.65 1.05
N ALA A 36 2.91 4.25 2.23
CA ALA A 36 3.40 4.77 3.50
C ALA A 36 4.91 4.51 3.71
N CYS A 37 5.42 3.39 3.19
CA CYS A 37 6.84 3.06 3.25
C CYS A 37 7.68 3.68 2.12
N SER A 38 7.09 4.23 1.05
CA SER A 38 7.84 4.66 -0.15
C SER A 38 8.93 5.70 0.12
N GLU A 39 8.74 6.54 1.14
CA GLU A 39 9.66 7.63 1.51
C GLU A 39 10.61 7.26 2.67
N VAL A 40 10.54 6.04 3.22
CA VAL A 40 11.43 5.66 4.33
C VAL A 40 12.83 5.30 3.85
N THR A 41 13.85 5.82 4.52
CA THR A 41 15.26 5.54 4.23
C THR A 41 15.91 4.59 5.24
N THR A 42 15.22 4.32 6.34
CA THR A 42 15.65 3.40 7.40
C THR A 42 14.51 2.48 7.79
N THR A 43 14.86 1.28 8.26
CA THR A 43 13.87 0.33 8.79
C THR A 43 13.14 0.96 9.98
N THR A 44 11.81 0.99 9.91
CA THR A 44 10.96 1.64 10.91
C THR A 44 9.61 0.94 11.04
N ILE A 45 8.86 1.30 12.07
CA ILE A 45 7.47 0.88 12.30
C ILE A 45 6.58 2.11 12.41
N MET A 46 5.35 2.00 11.93
CA MET A 46 4.37 3.09 11.96
C MET A 46 2.95 2.54 12.04
N GLU A 47 2.00 3.45 12.22
CA GLU A 47 0.58 3.12 12.33
C GLU A 47 0.07 2.44 11.05
N ASN A 48 -0.79 1.43 11.20
CA ASN A 48 -1.57 0.91 10.09
C ASN A 48 -2.91 1.67 10.01
N GLN A 49 -2.98 2.68 9.15
CA GLN A 49 -4.21 3.50 9.02
C GLN A 49 -5.39 2.72 8.42
N ALA A 50 -5.16 1.54 7.82
CA ALA A 50 -6.22 0.64 7.41
C ALA A 50 -6.78 -0.23 8.55
N ASP A 51 -6.19 -0.19 9.76
CA ASP A 51 -6.65 -0.93 10.92
C ASP A 51 -7.14 0.00 12.04
N PRO A 52 -8.45 0.32 12.07
CA PRO A 52 -9.02 1.18 13.11
C PRO A 52 -9.00 0.53 14.50
N THR A 53 -8.64 -0.75 14.63
CA THR A 53 -8.51 -1.43 15.92
C THR A 53 -7.11 -1.27 16.52
N CYS A 54 -6.17 -0.71 15.78
CA CYS A 54 -4.75 -0.58 16.15
C CYS A 54 -4.08 -1.90 16.53
N ARG A 55 -4.61 -3.05 16.11
CA ARG A 55 -4.04 -4.38 16.43
C ARG A 55 -2.92 -4.77 15.48
N THR A 56 -2.69 -3.97 14.46
CA THR A 56 -1.62 -4.14 13.50
C THR A 56 -0.86 -2.84 13.29
N TYR A 57 0.36 -2.97 12.78
CA TYR A 57 1.26 -1.88 12.46
C TYR A 57 1.98 -2.18 11.16
N VAL A 58 2.45 -1.13 10.49
CA VAL A 58 3.29 -1.27 9.30
C VAL A 58 4.75 -1.38 9.75
N TYR A 59 5.43 -2.39 9.24
CA TYR A 59 6.87 -2.54 9.33
C TYR A 59 7.49 -2.26 7.97
N CYS A 60 8.09 -1.08 7.84
CA CYS A 60 8.86 -0.72 6.65
C CYS A 60 10.29 -1.23 6.83
N TYR A 61 10.66 -2.23 6.04
CA TYR A 61 11.94 -2.90 6.15
C TYR A 61 12.82 -2.55 4.94
N VAL A 62 13.97 -1.94 5.22
CA VAL A 62 14.96 -1.57 4.20
C VAL A 62 16.01 -2.67 4.10
N VAL A 63 16.14 -3.26 2.92
CA VAL A 63 17.09 -4.35 2.63
C VAL A 63 17.72 -4.14 1.27
N ASN A 64 19.05 -4.17 1.21
CA ASN A 64 19.82 -3.99 -0.02
C ASN A 64 19.41 -2.73 -0.83
N GLY A 65 19.07 -1.63 -0.14
CA GLY A 65 18.63 -0.38 -0.77
C GLY A 65 17.18 -0.38 -1.29
N SER A 66 16.45 -1.48 -1.15
CA SER A 66 15.02 -1.56 -1.44
C SER A 66 14.19 -1.42 -0.17
N VAL A 67 13.00 -0.83 -0.29
CA VAL A 67 12.04 -0.73 0.81
C VAL A 67 10.90 -1.71 0.58
N LEU A 68 10.54 -2.47 1.61
CA LEU A 68 9.39 -3.37 1.61
C LEU A 68 8.45 -2.99 2.77
N SER A 69 7.15 -3.06 2.53
CA SER A 69 6.12 -2.92 3.57
C SER A 69 5.65 -4.30 4.04
N LEU A 70 5.46 -4.46 5.35
CA LEU A 70 4.85 -5.65 5.95
C LEU A 70 3.83 -5.20 6.99
N ILE A 71 2.62 -5.75 6.95
CA ILE A 71 1.68 -5.61 8.08
C ILE A 71 2.03 -6.65 9.14
N LYS A 72 2.18 -6.21 10.38
CA LYS A 72 2.48 -7.05 11.53
C LYS A 72 1.39 -6.89 12.58
N SER A 73 1.06 -7.97 13.27
CA SER A 73 0.09 -7.95 14.36
C SER A 73 0.78 -7.74 15.71
N CYS A 74 0.15 -6.95 16.57
CA CYS A 74 0.44 -6.93 17.99
C CYS A 74 0.04 -8.27 18.64
N LYS A 75 0.59 -8.55 19.83
CA LYS A 75 0.16 -9.73 20.60
C LYS A 75 -1.31 -9.59 20.99
N VAL A 76 -1.92 -10.70 21.42
CA VAL A 76 -3.28 -10.71 21.97
C VAL A 76 -3.40 -9.66 23.09
N ASN A 77 -4.48 -8.87 23.05
CA ASN A 77 -4.77 -7.77 23.97
C ASN A 77 -3.71 -6.65 23.99
N GLN A 78 -2.99 -6.47 22.88
CA GLN A 78 -2.13 -5.31 22.67
C GLN A 78 -2.57 -4.49 21.46
N TYR A 79 -2.23 -3.21 21.53
CA TYR A 79 -2.57 -2.16 20.57
C TYR A 79 -1.29 -1.40 20.24
N PHE A 80 -1.12 -1.04 18.97
CA PHE A 80 0.02 -0.28 18.51
C PHE A 80 -0.13 1.17 18.93
N ASP A 81 0.88 1.68 19.64
CA ASP A 81 0.99 3.09 19.96
C ASP A 81 1.93 3.78 18.96
N PRO A 82 1.43 4.71 18.12
CA PRO A 82 2.24 5.36 17.10
C PRO A 82 3.23 6.39 17.67
N ASN A 83 3.07 6.84 18.92
CA ASN A 83 3.99 7.75 19.60
C ASN A 83 5.18 7.00 20.17
N LEU A 84 4.93 5.86 20.82
CA LEU A 84 5.98 5.01 21.38
C LEU A 84 6.56 4.01 20.38
N LYS A 85 5.92 3.84 19.22
CA LYS A 85 6.30 2.87 18.18
C LYS A 85 6.39 1.45 18.75
N MET A 86 5.38 1.01 19.49
CA MET A 86 5.35 -0.34 20.05
C MET A 86 3.93 -0.82 20.36
N CYS A 87 3.77 -2.14 20.43
CA CYS A 87 2.55 -2.76 20.94
C CYS A 87 2.53 -2.73 22.46
N ARG A 88 1.43 -2.25 23.05
CA ARG A 88 1.23 -2.12 24.49
C ARG A 88 -0.20 -2.49 24.88
N SER A 89 -0.42 -2.74 26.16
CA SER A 89 -1.68 -3.31 26.64
C SER A 89 -2.77 -2.25 26.86
N GLU A 90 -2.40 -0.98 26.96
CA GLU A 90 -3.36 0.12 27.05
C GLU A 90 -3.95 0.40 25.67
N VAL A 91 -5.27 0.60 25.61
CA VAL A 91 -5.97 0.97 24.37
C VAL A 91 -5.81 2.47 24.16
N PRO A 92 -5.22 2.94 23.03
CA PRO A 92 -5.24 4.35 22.67
C PRO A 92 -6.68 4.84 22.42
N ASP A 93 -6.95 6.13 22.68
CA ASP A 93 -8.29 6.71 22.58
C ASP A 93 -8.83 6.68 21.14
N GLU A 94 -7.94 6.71 20.14
CA GLU A 94 -8.26 6.66 18.71
C GLU A 94 -8.67 5.27 18.19
N CYS A 95 -8.43 4.22 18.97
CA CYS A 95 -8.67 2.85 18.53
C CYS A 95 -10.12 2.45 18.77
N SER A 96 -10.76 1.93 17.72
CA SER A 96 -12.11 1.36 17.81
C SER A 96 -12.08 0.12 18.69
N ALA A 97 -12.78 0.17 19.82
CA ALA A 97 -12.73 -0.84 20.87
C ALA A 97 -13.24 -2.24 20.45
N MET A 98 -13.75 -2.45 19.23
CA MET A 98 -14.18 -3.76 18.73
C MET A 98 -13.96 -3.88 17.22
N ALA A 99 -13.21 -4.90 16.81
CA ALA A 99 -13.26 -5.43 15.45
C ALA A 99 -14.70 -5.89 15.14
N PRO A 100 -15.16 -5.88 13.87
CA PRO A 100 -16.47 -6.45 13.55
C PRO A 100 -16.46 -7.94 13.90
N THR A 101 -17.26 -8.33 14.90
CA THR A 101 -17.68 -9.71 15.08
C THR A 101 -18.59 -10.07 13.90
N ASN A 102 -18.06 -10.82 12.93
CA ASN A 102 -18.91 -11.70 12.11
C ASN A 102 -19.39 -12.87 12.96
#